data_AF-A0A3B3WFK0-F1
#
_entry.id   AF-A0A3B3WFK0-F1
#
_cell.length_a   1.000
_cell.length_b   1.000
_cell.length_c   1.000
_cell.angle_alpha   90.00
_cell.angle_beta   90.00
_cell.angle_gamma   90.00
#
_symmetry.space_group_name_H-M   'P 1'
#
loop_
_entity.id
_entity.type
_entity.pdbx_description
1 polymer ?
#
loop_
_entity_poly.entity_id
_entity_poly.type
_entity_poly.pdbx_seq_one_letter_code
_entity_poly.pdbx_strand_id
1 'polypeptide(L)' 'QSTAVTNRRDTCNFDKEFTKMAVDLTPTDKLVIMNLDQDEFLGFSYTNPEYVAPN' A
#
# COMPACT_ATOMS: atom_id res chain seq x y z
N GLN A 1 -2.96 -4.21 -26.12
CA GLN A 1 -4.05 -4.11 -25.12
C GLN A 1 -4.52 -2.67 -25.08
N SER A 2 -5.84 -2.43 -25.00
CA SER A 2 -6.38 -1.07 -24.80
C SER A 2 -5.97 -0.56 -23.42
N THR A 3 -5.47 0.67 -23.33
CA THR A 3 -5.11 1.32 -22.05
C THR A 3 -6.31 1.97 -21.36
N ALA A 4 -7.49 1.92 -21.99
CA ALA A 4 -8.69 2.55 -21.49
C ALA A 4 -9.18 1.87 -20.20
N VAL A 5 -9.23 2.66 -19.11
CA VAL A 5 -9.76 2.26 -17.82
C VAL A 5 -11.30 2.28 -17.89
N THR A 6 -11.93 1.15 -17.55
CA THR A 6 -13.38 0.99 -17.72
C THR A 6 -14.18 1.33 -16.46
N ASN A 7 -13.59 1.18 -15.28
CA ASN A 7 -14.23 1.49 -14.00
C ASN A 7 -13.20 1.68 -12.87
N ARG A 8 -13.65 2.10 -11.69
CA ARG A 8 -12.79 2.41 -10.53
C ARG A 8 -11.98 1.23 -9.98
N ARG A 9 -12.35 -0.02 -10.30
CA ARG A 9 -11.66 -1.25 -9.86
C ARG A 9 -10.98 -1.98 -11.02
N ASP A 10 -10.90 -1.35 -12.19
CA ASP A 10 -10.27 -1.97 -13.35
C ASP A 10 -8.76 -2.11 -13.12
N THR A 11 -8.27 -3.34 -13.24
CA THR A 11 -6.85 -3.68 -13.07
C THR A 11 -6.17 -4.09 -14.38
N CYS A 12 -6.78 -3.80 -15.54
CA CYS A 12 -6.29 -4.29 -16.84
C CYS A 12 -4.86 -3.86 -17.21
N ASN A 13 -4.36 -2.76 -16.64
CA ASN A 13 -3.01 -2.26 -16.84
C ASN A 13 -2.00 -2.77 -15.78
N PHE A 14 -2.41 -3.67 -14.89
CA PHE A 14 -1.57 -4.29 -13.86
C PHE A 14 -1.37 -5.77 -14.16
N ASP A 15 -0.25 -6.33 -13.69
CA ASP A 15 0.02 -7.76 -13.82
C ASP A 15 -1.02 -8.58 -13.03
N LYS A 16 -1.56 -9.61 -13.68
CA LYS A 16 -2.56 -10.49 -13.09
C LYS A 16 -1.99 -11.35 -11.96
N GLU A 17 -0.68 -11.56 -11.92
CA GLU A 17 -0.04 -12.25 -10.80
C GLU A 17 -0.33 -11.52 -9.49
N PHE A 18 -0.08 -10.20 -9.44
CA PHE A 18 -0.35 -9.39 -8.25
C PHE A 18 -1.84 -9.21 -7.96
N THR A 19 -2.68 -8.96 -8.98
CA THR A 19 -4.11 -8.68 -8.75
C THR A 19 -4.92 -9.90 -8.31
N LYS A 20 -4.35 -11.11 -8.44
CA LYS A 20 -4.95 -12.37 -7.97
C LYS A 20 -4.48 -12.78 -6.58
N MET A 21 -3.42 -12.17 -6.05
CA MET A 21 -2.96 -12.44 -4.70
C MET A 21 -4.00 -11.98 -3.67
N ALA A 22 -3.98 -12.61 -2.50
CA ALA A 22 -4.79 -12.15 -1.37
C ALA A 22 -4.35 -10.74 -0.94
N VAL A 23 -5.32 -9.89 -0.61
CA VAL A 23 -5.07 -8.54 -0.08
C VAL A 23 -4.80 -8.67 1.42
N ASP A 24 -3.60 -9.13 1.77
CA ASP A 24 -3.18 -9.36 3.15
C ASP A 24 -1.75 -8.89 3.38
N LEU A 25 -1.44 -8.55 4.64
CA LEU A 25 -0.09 -8.23 5.07
C LEU A 25 0.62 -9.51 5.49
N THR A 26 1.87 -9.68 5.08
CA THR A 26 2.68 -10.78 5.58
C THR A 26 2.82 -10.66 7.11
N PRO A 27 2.52 -11.73 7.88
CA PRO A 27 2.69 -11.71 9.32
C PRO A 27 4.13 -11.36 9.70
N THR A 28 4.30 -10.45 10.67
CA THR A 28 5.62 -10.03 11.14
C THR A 28 6.16 -10.96 12.22
N ASP A 29 7.46 -11.23 12.20
CA ASP A 29 8.15 -11.91 13.30
C ASP A 29 8.42 -10.91 14.44
N LYS A 30 7.96 -11.24 15.66
CA LYS A 30 8.09 -10.36 16.83
C LYS A 30 9.55 -10.07 17.19
N LEU A 31 10.44 -11.04 17.05
CA LEU A 31 11.87 -10.85 17.36
C LEU A 31 12.53 -9.95 16.32
N VAL A 32 12.12 -10.02 15.05
CA VAL A 32 12.60 -9.08 14.04
C VAL A 32 12.17 -7.67 14.43
N ILE A 33 10.89 -7.45 14.72
CA ILE A 33 10.37 -6.12 15.09
C ILE A 33 11.06 -5.56 16.34
N MET A 34 11.27 -6.38 17.38
CA MET A 34 11.92 -5.96 18.64
C MET A 34 13.38 -5.55 18.48
N ASN A 35 14.06 -6.04 17.44
CA ASN A 35 15.47 -5.74 17.17
C ASN A 35 15.67 -4.58 16.17
N LEU A 36 14.59 -3.98 15.67
CA LEU A 36 14.67 -2.79 14.82
C LEU A 36 14.92 -1.55 15.67
N ASP A 37 15.87 -0.71 15.26
CA ASP A 37 16.01 0.64 15.79
C ASP A 37 14.79 1.47 15.36
N GLN A 38 13.96 1.88 16.32
CA GLN A 38 12.77 2.67 16.04
C GLN A 38 13.08 4.14 15.77
N ASP A 39 14.25 4.63 16.20
CA ASP A 39 14.63 6.03 16.04
C ASP A 39 14.92 6.36 14.57
N GLU A 40 15.26 5.35 13.74
CA GLU A 40 15.41 5.50 12.28
C GLU A 40 14.12 5.96 11.58
N PHE A 41 12.95 5.75 12.21
CA PHE A 41 11.65 6.11 11.67
C PHE A 41 11.11 7.43 12.24
N LEU A 42 11.89 8.16 13.04
CA LEU A 42 11.49 9.48 13.54
C LEU A 42 11.24 10.45 12.38
N GLY A 43 10.11 11.15 12.43
CA GLY A 43 9.70 12.07 11.37
C GLY A 43 9.08 11.40 10.14
N PHE A 44 8.87 10.08 10.14
CA PHE A 44 8.22 9.36 9.03
C PHE A 44 6.74 9.75 8.83
N SER A 45 6.02 10.07 9.92
CA SER A 45 4.60 10.40 9.85
C SER A 45 4.35 11.69 9.06
N TYR A 46 3.59 11.59 7.96
CA TYR A 46 3.15 12.70 7.13
C TYR A 46 1.67 12.54 6.79
N THR A 47 0.93 13.65 6.74
CA THR A 47 -0.41 13.72 6.17
C THR A 47 -0.47 14.94 5.27
N ASN A 48 -1.03 14.79 4.06
CA ASN A 48 -1.14 15.91 3.13
C ASN A 48 -2.14 16.96 3.68
N PRO A 49 -1.70 18.19 4.02
CA PRO A 49 -2.58 19.22 4.57
C PRO A 49 -3.63 19.73 3.57
N GLU A 50 -3.38 19.56 2.27
CA GLU A 50 -4.30 19.98 1.20
C GLU A 50 -5.36 18.91 0.86
N TYR A 51 -5.32 17.75 1.51
CA TYR A 51 -6.27 16.68 1.25
C TYR A 51 -7.61 16.97 1.93
N VAL A 52 -8.63 17.27 1.14
CA VAL A 52 -10.03 17.37 1.59
C VAL A 52 -10.73 16.05 1.27
N ALA A 53 -11.07 15.28 2.31
CA ALA A 53 -11.79 14.02 2.13
C ALA A 53 -13.17 14.27 1.50
N PRO A 54 -13.56 13.51 0.47
CA PRO A 54 -14.91 13.60 -0.07
C PRO A 54 -15.93 13.06 0.94
N ASN A 55 -17.01 13.83 1.16
CA ASN A 55 -18.17 13.42 1.97
C ASN A 55 -18.99 12.32 1.28
#